data_AF-A0A955DRL1-F1
#
_entry.id   AF-A0A955DRL1-F1
#
_cell.length_a   1.000
_cell.length_b   1.000
_cell.length_c   1.000
_cell.angle_alpha   90.00
_cell.angle_beta   90.00
_cell.angle_gamma   90.00
#
_symmetry.space_group_name_H-M   'P 1'
#
loop_
_entity.id
_entity.type
_entity.pdbx_description
1 polymer ?
#
loop_
_entity_poly.entity_id
_entity_poly.type
_entity_poly.pdbx_seq_one_letter_code
_entity_poly.pdbx_strand_id
1 'polypeptide(L)'
;MPVTPRTIGPPPEESTVSQMVFLVGMKPKDSNGNGYPDEFAVTVALFTDADRAMHKQGSFEFTLVRAGKIDDPDVPPMQTWTFNPDEAARHEAVSLIGPSYQFALSLAGTGVERVPSMSGDLVCTYTPADGGEPVRCNDVRTIQFGRRNARR
;
A
#
# COMPACT_ATOMS: atom_id res chain seq x y z
N MET A 1 -42.03 5.09 -2.38
CA MET A 1 -41.51 4.08 -3.34
C MET A 1 -40.05 3.84 -3.03
N PRO A 2 -39.53 2.60 -3.11
CA PRO A 2 -38.09 2.38 -3.00
C PRO A 2 -37.40 3.04 -4.20
N VAL A 3 -36.35 3.81 -3.94
CA VAL A 3 -35.50 4.35 -4.99
C VAL A 3 -34.80 3.18 -5.68
N THR A 4 -34.99 3.02 -6.99
CA THR A 4 -34.22 2.03 -7.76
C THR A 4 -32.74 2.39 -7.65
N PRO A 5 -31.87 1.49 -7.15
CA PRO A 5 -30.44 1.74 -7.13
C PRO A 5 -29.97 2.07 -8.54
N ARG A 6 -29.33 3.23 -8.73
CA ARG A 6 -28.70 3.55 -10.01
C ARG A 6 -27.39 2.80 -10.08
N THR A 7 -27.23 1.93 -11.06
CA THR A 7 -25.92 1.36 -11.41
C THR A 7 -25.04 2.49 -11.91
N ILE A 8 -24.03 2.86 -11.14
CA ILE A 8 -23.02 3.83 -11.56
C ILE A 8 -22.03 3.07 -12.43
N GLY A 9 -21.89 3.47 -13.70
CA GLY A 9 -20.89 2.91 -14.60
C GLY A 9 -19.46 3.26 -14.17
N PRO A 10 -18.44 2.60 -14.75
CA PRO A 10 -17.04 2.92 -14.47
C PRO A 10 -16.76 4.41 -14.72
N PRO A 11 -15.78 5.00 -14.02
CA PRO A 11 -15.35 6.37 -14.32
C PRO A 11 -14.87 6.48 -15.78
N PRO A 12 -15.03 7.65 -16.42
CA PRO A 12 -14.47 7.91 -17.74
C PRO A 12 -12.96 7.64 -17.80
N GLU A 13 -12.42 7.19 -18.94
CA GLU A 13 -10.98 6.88 -19.09
C GLU A 13 -10.07 8.09 -18.82
N GLU A 14 -10.56 9.29 -19.12
CA GLU A 14 -9.85 10.56 -18.89
C GLU A 14 -9.88 11.01 -17.41
N SER A 15 -10.52 10.25 -16.52
CA SER A 15 -10.54 10.60 -15.10
C SER A 15 -9.13 10.57 -14.52
N THR A 16 -8.84 11.56 -13.69
CA THR A 16 -7.63 11.63 -12.89
C THR A 16 -7.85 10.96 -11.54
N VAL A 17 -6.75 10.48 -10.97
CA VAL A 17 -6.72 9.97 -9.60
C VAL A 17 -6.52 11.16 -8.68
N SER A 18 -7.41 11.33 -7.71
CA SER A 18 -7.29 12.41 -6.72
C SER A 18 -7.10 11.89 -5.30
N GLN A 19 -7.50 10.65 -5.05
CA GLN A 19 -7.44 10.04 -3.72
C GLN A 19 -6.98 8.59 -3.80
N MET A 20 -6.41 8.14 -2.69
CA MET A 20 -5.92 6.77 -2.54
C MET A 20 -6.24 6.25 -1.15
N VAL A 21 -6.83 5.05 -1.09
CA VAL A 21 -7.00 4.28 0.14
C VAL A 21 -6.00 3.14 0.14
N PHE A 22 -5.32 2.99 1.28
CA PHE A 22 -4.29 2.00 1.49
C PHE A 22 -4.61 1.14 2.72
N LEU A 23 -4.59 -0.18 2.53
CA LEU A 23 -4.88 -1.17 3.55
C LEU A 23 -3.70 -2.14 3.65
N VAL A 24 -3.37 -2.53 4.89
CA VAL A 24 -2.34 -3.53 5.17
C VAL A 24 -2.98 -4.73 5.85
N GLY A 25 -2.61 -5.93 5.39
CA GLY A 25 -3.03 -7.18 5.99
C GLY A 25 -2.58 -7.29 7.45
N MET A 26 -3.47 -7.75 8.32
CA MET A 26 -3.26 -7.75 9.78
C MET A 26 -2.18 -8.74 10.26
N LYS A 27 -1.83 -9.73 9.44
CA LYS A 27 -0.86 -10.77 9.80
C LYS A 27 0.22 -10.81 8.74
N PRO A 28 1.46 -10.39 9.06
CA PRO A 28 2.56 -10.61 8.16
C PRO A 28 2.83 -12.11 8.07
N LYS A 29 3.20 -12.56 6.88
CA LYS A 29 3.49 -13.96 6.56
C LYS A 29 4.99 -14.18 6.70
N ASP A 30 5.37 -15.33 7.25
CA ASP A 30 6.73 -15.84 7.17
C ASP A 30 6.85 -16.59 5.84
N SER A 31 7.42 -15.93 4.83
CA SER A 31 7.48 -16.43 3.45
C SER A 31 8.57 -17.48 3.25
N ASN A 32 9.61 -17.49 4.08
CA ASN A 32 10.78 -18.36 3.95
C ASN A 32 10.92 -19.40 5.09
N GLY A 33 10.02 -19.39 6.07
CA GLY A 33 9.98 -20.36 7.17
C GLY A 33 11.07 -20.16 8.21
N ASN A 34 11.69 -18.98 8.30
CA ASN A 34 12.78 -18.69 9.23
C ASN A 34 12.30 -18.30 10.64
N GLY A 35 10.98 -18.22 10.86
CA GLY A 35 10.35 -17.83 12.10
C GLY A 35 10.18 -16.31 12.28
N TYR A 36 10.47 -15.51 11.26
CA TYR A 36 10.32 -14.06 11.22
C TYR A 36 9.30 -13.70 10.13
N PRO A 37 8.14 -13.15 10.50
CA PRO A 37 7.20 -12.62 9.51
C PRO A 37 7.89 -11.52 8.71
N ASP A 38 8.03 -11.73 7.40
CA ASP A 38 8.81 -10.90 6.50
C ASP A 38 7.99 -10.34 5.34
N GLU A 39 6.77 -10.82 5.11
CA GLU A 39 5.92 -10.38 4.00
C GLU A 39 4.62 -9.73 4.50
N PHE A 40 4.28 -8.56 3.96
CA PHE A 40 3.03 -7.84 4.23
C PHE A 40 2.19 -7.77 2.96
N ALA A 41 0.97 -8.29 3.02
CA ALA A 41 0.00 -8.09 1.97
C ALA A 41 -0.57 -6.67 2.08
N VAL A 42 -0.60 -5.96 0.95
CA VAL A 42 -1.10 -4.59 0.85
C VAL A 42 -2.16 -4.53 -0.22
N THR A 43 -3.23 -3.79 0.04
CA THR A 43 -4.23 -3.44 -0.97
C THR A 43 -4.30 -1.92 -1.12
N VAL A 44 -4.23 -1.45 -2.37
CA VAL A 44 -4.34 -0.03 -2.72
C VAL A 44 -5.54 0.16 -3.65
N ALA A 45 -6.42 1.10 -3.35
CA ALA A 45 -7.49 1.50 -4.26
C ALA A 45 -7.36 2.98 -4.58
N LEU A 46 -7.49 3.31 -5.86
CA LEU A 46 -7.41 4.66 -6.38
C LEU A 46 -8.82 5.17 -6.65
N PHE A 47 -9.06 6.44 -6.33
CA PHE A 47 -10.36 7.08 -6.48
C PHE A 47 -10.24 8.39 -7.25
N THR A 48 -11.28 8.66 -8.05
CA THR A 48 -11.53 9.98 -8.65
C THR A 48 -12.12 10.95 -7.62
N ASP A 49 -12.22 12.24 -7.95
CA ASP A 49 -12.92 13.25 -7.11
C ASP A 49 -14.39 12.94 -6.82
N ALA A 50 -15.02 12.07 -7.63
CA ALA A 50 -16.39 11.60 -7.42
C ALA A 50 -16.47 10.30 -6.59
N ASP A 51 -15.43 9.96 -5.83
CA ASP A 51 -15.32 8.75 -5.00
C ASP A 51 -15.53 7.44 -5.77
N ARG A 52 -15.15 7.40 -7.06
CA ARG A 52 -15.23 6.19 -7.89
C ARG A 52 -13.89 5.47 -7.92
N ALA A 53 -13.90 4.21 -7.48
CA ALA A 53 -12.73 3.34 -7.55
C ALA A 53 -12.36 3.01 -9.00
N MET A 54 -11.07 3.06 -9.32
CA MET A 54 -10.56 2.78 -10.67
C MET A 54 -9.17 2.16 -10.66
N HIS A 55 -8.83 1.50 -11.76
CA HIS A 55 -7.44 1.23 -12.14
C HIS A 55 -6.93 2.38 -12.99
N LYS A 56 -5.68 2.77 -12.80
CA LYS A 56 -5.00 3.78 -13.61
C LYS A 56 -3.52 3.42 -13.66
N GLN A 57 -2.95 3.50 -14.86
CA GLN A 57 -1.54 3.19 -15.06
C GLN A 57 -0.65 4.22 -14.34
N GLY A 58 0.28 3.72 -13.54
CA GLY A 58 1.22 4.53 -12.78
C GLY A 58 2.12 3.67 -11.92
N SER A 59 3.04 4.31 -11.22
CA SER A 59 3.98 3.64 -10.31
C SER A 59 3.50 3.74 -8.87
N PHE A 60 3.83 2.75 -8.06
CA PHE A 60 3.62 2.78 -6.62
C PHE A 60 4.95 2.74 -5.89
N GLU A 61 5.11 3.65 -4.94
CA GLU A 61 6.20 3.61 -3.98
C GLU A 61 5.65 3.38 -2.57
N PHE A 62 6.16 2.37 -1.89
CA PHE A 62 5.87 2.09 -0.50
C PHE A 62 7.11 2.41 0.32
N THR A 63 6.95 3.21 1.36
CA THR A 63 8.08 3.65 2.20
C THR A 63 7.77 3.33 3.64
N LEU A 64 8.66 2.54 4.26
CA LEU A 64 8.64 2.20 5.67
C LEU A 64 9.60 3.12 6.41
N VAL A 65 9.10 3.83 7.42
CA VAL A 65 9.91 4.65 8.33
C VAL A 65 9.74 4.18 9.77
N ARG A 66 10.59 4.66 10.66
CA ARG A 66 10.40 4.42 12.10
C ARG A 66 9.06 5.04 12.56
N ALA A 67 8.33 4.34 13.42
CA ALA A 67 7.05 4.82 13.92
C ALA A 67 7.16 6.24 14.54
N GLY A 68 6.22 7.12 14.17
CA GLY A 68 6.16 8.53 14.58
C GLY A 68 7.17 9.45 13.88
N LYS A 69 7.87 8.99 12.84
CA LYS A 69 8.92 9.75 12.13
C LYS A 69 8.61 10.06 10.67
N ILE A 70 7.36 9.90 10.25
CA ILE A 70 6.98 10.06 8.83
C ILE A 70 7.10 11.48 8.28
N ASP A 71 7.00 12.48 9.16
CA ASP A 71 7.13 13.91 8.81
C ASP A 71 8.51 14.48 9.16
N ASP A 72 9.44 13.62 9.60
CA ASP A 72 10.79 14.02 10.00
C ASP A 72 11.74 13.86 8.79
N PRO A 73 12.12 14.95 8.11
CA PRO A 73 12.91 14.88 6.88
C PRO A 73 14.33 14.35 7.12
N ASP A 74 14.81 14.37 8.36
CA ASP A 74 16.14 13.91 8.73
C ASP A 74 16.18 12.40 9.04
N VAL A 75 15.02 11.73 9.05
CA VAL A 75 14.93 10.28 9.30
C VAL A 75 14.90 9.53 7.98
N PRO A 76 15.97 8.79 7.62
CA PRO A 76 15.97 8.01 6.40
C PRO A 76 14.95 6.88 6.47
N PRO A 77 14.38 6.48 5.32
CA PRO A 77 13.49 5.33 5.26
C PRO A 77 14.24 4.06 5.67
N MET A 78 13.53 3.19 6.38
CA MET A 78 14.03 1.87 6.75
C MET A 78 14.04 0.93 5.54
N GLN A 79 13.02 1.03 4.69
CA GLN A 79 12.91 0.28 3.45
C GLN A 79 11.97 1.00 2.49
N THR A 80 12.27 0.92 1.20
CA THR A 80 11.40 1.38 0.11
C THR A 80 11.17 0.23 -0.87
N TRP A 81 9.94 0.11 -1.37
CA TRP A 81 9.58 -0.77 -2.47
C TRP A 81 8.97 0.05 -3.58
N THR A 82 9.38 -0.20 -4.82
CA THR A 82 8.87 0.50 -5.99
C THR A 82 8.32 -0.54 -6.96
N PHE A 83 7.12 -0.29 -7.45
CA PHE A 83 6.49 -1.04 -8.53
C PHE A 83 6.30 -0.07 -9.69
N ASN A 84 7.03 -0.30 -10.78
CA ASN A 84 6.87 0.49 -12.00
C ASN A 84 5.50 0.22 -12.66
N PRO A 85 5.08 0.96 -13.69
CA PRO A 85 3.73 0.83 -14.25
C PRO A 85 3.41 -0.57 -14.77
N ASP A 86 4.39 -1.25 -15.38
CA ASP A 86 4.21 -2.60 -15.91
C ASP A 86 4.14 -3.65 -14.80
N GLU A 87 4.89 -3.45 -13.72
CA GLU A 87 4.80 -4.28 -12.51
C GLU A 87 3.46 -4.07 -11.82
N ALA A 88 3.06 -2.82 -11.58
CA ALA A 88 1.80 -2.47 -10.94
C ALA A 88 0.59 -3.05 -11.67
N ALA A 89 0.57 -3.02 -13.01
CA ALA A 89 -0.50 -3.61 -13.82
C ALA A 89 -0.69 -5.12 -13.56
N ARG A 90 0.39 -5.86 -13.24
CA ARG A 90 0.32 -7.29 -12.90
C ARG A 90 -0.31 -7.56 -11.54
N HIS A 91 -0.44 -6.51 -10.71
CA HIS A 91 -1.03 -6.56 -9.38
C HIS A 91 -2.47 -6.06 -9.35
N GLU A 92 -3.10 -5.78 -10.50
CA GLU A 92 -4.52 -5.43 -10.57
C GLU A 92 -5.41 -6.54 -9.99
N ALA A 93 -6.35 -6.13 -9.15
CA ALA A 93 -7.27 -6.98 -8.43
C ALA A 93 -8.61 -6.26 -8.22
N VAL A 94 -9.59 -7.00 -7.70
CA VAL A 94 -10.86 -6.45 -7.23
C VAL A 94 -11.01 -6.80 -5.75
N SER A 95 -11.25 -5.80 -4.93
CA SER A 95 -11.47 -5.95 -3.49
C SER A 95 -12.89 -5.48 -3.11
N LEU A 96 -13.22 -5.54 -1.81
CA LEU A 96 -14.53 -5.09 -1.31
C LEU A 96 -14.81 -3.61 -1.60
N ILE A 97 -13.76 -2.81 -1.80
CA ILE A 97 -13.86 -1.37 -2.11
C ILE A 97 -13.83 -1.09 -3.63
N GLY A 98 -13.81 -2.12 -4.48
CA GLY A 98 -13.81 -2.01 -5.94
C GLY A 98 -12.47 -2.37 -6.60
N PRO A 99 -12.21 -1.86 -7.82
CA PRO A 99 -10.90 -1.95 -8.48
C PRO A 99 -9.76 -1.52 -7.55
N SER A 100 -8.71 -2.33 -7.49
CA SER A 100 -7.58 -2.15 -6.56
C SER A 100 -6.32 -2.83 -7.07
N TYR A 101 -5.21 -2.63 -6.37
CA TYR A 101 -3.93 -3.29 -6.58
C TYR A 101 -3.55 -4.08 -5.33
N GLN A 102 -3.06 -5.31 -5.49
CA GLN A 102 -2.62 -6.17 -4.39
C GLN A 102 -1.14 -6.49 -4.48
N PHE A 103 -0.36 -5.95 -3.55
CA PHE A 103 1.09 -6.11 -3.47
C PHE A 103 1.48 -6.99 -2.28
N ALA A 104 2.64 -7.65 -2.42
CA ALA A 104 3.32 -8.31 -1.32
C ALA A 104 4.64 -7.58 -1.08
N LEU A 105 4.79 -6.94 0.08
CA LEU A 105 6.00 -6.22 0.46
C LEU A 105 6.86 -7.14 1.32
N SER A 106 8.05 -7.51 0.84
CA SER A 106 8.96 -8.39 1.56
C SER A 106 10.11 -7.60 2.21
N LEU A 107 10.35 -7.87 3.50
CA LEU A 107 11.52 -7.46 4.26
C LEU A 107 12.66 -8.49 4.19
N ALA A 108 12.48 -9.61 3.50
CA ALA A 108 13.48 -10.66 3.40
C ALA A 108 14.80 -10.10 2.83
N GLY A 109 15.92 -10.36 3.50
CA GLY A 109 17.24 -9.93 3.04
C GLY A 109 17.53 -8.42 3.17
N THR A 110 16.60 -7.62 3.70
CA THR A 110 16.81 -6.16 3.91
C THR A 110 17.67 -5.83 5.13
N GLY A 111 18.02 -6.84 5.95
CA GLY A 111 18.67 -6.65 7.26
C GLY A 111 17.72 -6.18 8.37
N VAL A 112 16.54 -5.66 8.00
CA VAL A 112 15.47 -5.26 8.93
C VAL A 112 14.69 -6.47 9.45
N GLU A 113 14.75 -7.62 8.78
CA GLU A 113 14.05 -8.87 9.18
C GLU A 113 14.48 -9.38 10.58
N ARG A 114 15.71 -9.07 11.04
CA ARG A 114 16.30 -9.62 12.28
C ARG A 114 16.29 -8.66 13.46
N VAL A 115 15.47 -7.62 13.40
CA VAL A 115 15.32 -6.66 14.51
C VAL A 115 14.44 -7.25 15.63
N PRO A 116 14.64 -6.82 16.89
CA PRO A 116 13.64 -7.00 17.94
C PRO A 116 12.29 -6.47 17.47
N SER A 117 11.19 -7.07 17.94
CA SER A 117 9.82 -6.62 17.61
C SER A 117 9.73 -5.09 17.68
N MET A 118 9.47 -4.46 16.55
CA MET A 118 9.37 -3.02 16.42
C MET A 118 8.17 -2.62 15.56
N SER A 119 7.79 -1.36 15.68
CA SER A 119 6.77 -0.74 14.84
C SER A 119 7.41 0.21 13.84
N GLY A 120 6.87 0.23 12.63
CA GLY A 120 7.21 1.22 11.61
C GLY A 120 5.94 1.72 10.93
N ASP A 121 6.03 2.94 10.44
CA ASP A 121 4.96 3.60 9.72
C ASP A 121 5.17 3.38 8.23
N LEU A 122 4.17 2.76 7.59
CA LEU A 122 4.17 2.48 6.17
C LEU A 122 3.27 3.49 5.46
N VAL A 123 3.82 4.13 4.44
CA VAL A 123 3.08 5.04 3.55
C VAL A 123 3.17 4.56 2.11
N CYS A 124 2.23 5.01 1.29
CA CYS A 124 2.20 4.75 -0.13
C CYS A 124 2.04 6.06 -0.91
N THR A 125 2.78 6.17 -2.00
CA THR A 125 2.67 7.23 -3.00
C THR A 125 2.39 6.59 -4.35
N TYR A 126 1.38 7.10 -5.05
CA TYR A 126 1.07 6.73 -6.42
C TYR A 126 1.50 7.87 -7.36
N THR A 127 2.21 7.55 -8.43
CA THR A 127 2.61 8.50 -9.48
C THR A 127 1.96 8.11 -10.79
N PRO A 128 1.01 8.92 -11.32
CA PRO A 128 0.37 8.65 -12.61
C PRO A 128 1.37 8.55 -13.77
N ALA A 129 1.17 7.59 -14.68
CA ALA A 129 2.03 7.44 -15.86
C ALA A 129 1.81 8.54 -16.93
N ASP A 130 0.65 9.22 -16.89
CA ASP A 130 0.30 10.34 -17.75
C ASP A 130 0.93 11.68 -17.32
N GLY A 131 1.76 11.67 -16.27
CA GLY A 131 2.44 12.86 -15.75
C GLY A 131 1.59 13.72 -14.82
N GLY A 132 0.42 13.22 -14.39
CA GLY A 132 -0.38 13.87 -13.36
C GLY A 132 0.33 13.99 -12.00
N GLU A 133 -0.26 14.76 -11.09
CA GLU A 133 0.30 14.97 -9.75
C GLU A 133 0.35 13.65 -8.95
N PRO A 134 1.46 13.39 -8.22
CA PRO A 134 1.54 12.23 -7.33
C PRO A 134 0.50 12.32 -6.20
N VAL A 135 -0.17 11.20 -5.95
CA VAL A 135 -1.17 11.07 -4.88
C VAL A 135 -0.55 10.29 -3.73
N ARG A 136 -0.37 10.95 -2.59
CA ARG A 136 0.08 10.31 -1.35
C ARG A 136 -1.14 9.87 -0.53
N CYS A 137 -1.07 8.69 0.06
CA CYS A 137 -2.10 8.31 1.03
C CYS A 137 -1.92 9.18 2.28
N ASN A 138 -2.98 9.91 2.67
CA ASN A 138 -2.98 10.73 3.89
C ASN A 138 -2.95 9.89 5.17
N ASP A 139 -3.28 8.60 5.04
CA ASP A 139 -3.27 7.64 6.14
C ASP A 139 -1.90 7.00 6.30
N VAL A 140 -1.41 7.00 7.54
CA VAL A 140 -0.25 6.22 7.95
C VAL A 140 -0.70 4.87 8.48
N ARG A 141 -0.05 3.78 8.06
CA ARG A 141 -0.30 2.44 8.62
C ARG A 141 0.89 2.01 9.45
N THR A 142 0.72 2.00 10.76
CA THR A 142 1.73 1.43 11.67
C THR A 142 1.66 -0.10 11.62
N ILE A 143 2.75 -0.72 11.19
CA ILE A 143 2.92 -2.18 11.14
C ILE A 143 3.92 -2.63 12.20
N GLN A 144 3.70 -3.82 12.74
CA GLN A 144 4.67 -4.49 13.62
C GLN A 144 5.44 -5.55 12.85
N PHE A 145 6.76 -5.60 13.05
CA PHE A 145 7.65 -6.55 12.40
C PHE A 145 8.86 -6.91 13.28
N GLY A 146 9.60 -7.94 12.89
CA GLY A 146 10.68 -8.53 13.68
C GLY A 146 10.22 -9.67 14.58
N ARG A 147 11.13 -10.21 15.40
CA ARG A 147 10.83 -11.42 16.19
C ARG A 147 9.78 -11.15 17.25
N ARG A 148 8.61 -11.78 17.13
CA ARG A 148 7.64 -11.83 18.22
C ARG A 148 8.28 -12.65 19.35
N ASN A 149 8.70 -11.99 20.43
CA ASN A 149 9.22 -12.70 21.60
C ASN A 149 8.14 -13.71 22.04
N ALA A 150 8.42 -15.00 21.86
CA ALA A 150 7.65 -16.04 22.52
C ALA A 150 7.81 -15.77 24.01
N ARG A 151 6.70 -15.43 24.69
CA ARG A 151 6.67 -15.36 26.15
C ARG A 151 7.24 -16.69 26.66
N ARG A 152 8.32 -16.61 27.45
CA ARG A 152 8.75 -17.71 28.31
C ARG A 152 7.69 -17.95 29.38
#